data_AF-A0A7V8NTG6-F1
#
_entry.id   AF-A0A7V8NTG6-F1
#
_cell.length_a   1.000
_cell.length_b   1.000
_cell.length_c   1.000
_cell.angle_alpha   90.00
_cell.angle_beta   90.00
_cell.angle_gamma   90.00
#
_symmetry.space_group_name_H-M   'P 1'
#
loop_
_entity.id
_entity.type
_entity.pdbx_description
1 polymer ?
#
loop_
_entity_poly.entity_id
_entity_poly.type
_entity_poly.pdbx_seq_one_letter_code
_entity_poly.pdbx_strand_id
1 'polypeptide(L)'
;IPDGQEATVSNLAERLVLKHHSVVELIDRMETHGYVRRSRSREDRRSVLVSLLPRGAKVLDQVAQHRVGELRASGAALAKAIAALLKNNHALHGRKISMVRSRKGLAKRRG
;
A
#
# COMPACT_ATOMS: atom_id res chain seq x y z
N ILE A 1 -7.79 -14.89 6.19
CA ILE A 1 -7.36 -15.91 5.20
C ILE A 1 -8.51 -15.98 4.21
N PRO A 2 -8.34 -16.17 2.88
CA PRO A 2 -9.50 -16.48 2.04
C PRO A 2 -10.36 -17.55 2.71
N ASP A 3 -11.67 -17.46 2.53
CA ASP A 3 -12.62 -18.36 3.17
C ASP A 3 -12.24 -19.82 2.85
N GLY A 4 -12.02 -20.62 3.89
CA GLY A 4 -11.74 -22.05 3.78
C GLY A 4 -10.29 -22.53 3.93
N GLN A 5 -9.29 -21.65 4.10
CA GLN A 5 -7.90 -22.10 4.35
C GLN A 5 -7.43 -21.90 5.79
N GLU A 6 -6.69 -22.88 6.31
CA GLU A 6 -6.06 -22.83 7.62
C GLU A 6 -4.82 -21.91 7.64
N ALA A 7 -4.54 -21.31 8.80
CA ALA A 7 -3.40 -20.41 9.02
C ALA A 7 -2.10 -21.18 9.27
N THR A 8 -1.70 -22.02 8.31
CA THR A 8 -0.42 -22.74 8.38
C THR A 8 0.75 -21.82 8.03
N VAL A 9 1.96 -22.18 8.47
CA VAL A 9 3.18 -21.43 8.11
C VAL A 9 3.36 -21.33 6.60
N SER A 10 3.09 -22.41 5.87
CA SER A 10 3.16 -22.45 4.40
C SER A 10 2.16 -21.48 3.76
N ASN A 11 0.90 -21.51 4.20
CA ASN A 11 -0.14 -20.62 3.67
C ASN A 11 0.16 -19.14 4.01
N LEU A 12 0.75 -18.88 5.19
CA LEU A 12 1.19 -17.54 5.56
C LEU A 12 2.36 -17.05 4.70
N ALA A 13 3.35 -17.91 4.42
CA ALA A 13 4.47 -17.58 3.55
C ALA A 13 4.01 -17.23 2.13
N GLU A 14 3.12 -18.03 1.55
CA GLU A 14 2.54 -17.77 0.24
C GLU A 14 1.76 -16.45 0.22
N ARG A 15 0.87 -16.24 1.19
CA ARG A 15 0.02 -15.04 1.25
C ARG A 15 0.78 -13.75 1.52
N LEU A 16 1.87 -13.82 2.27
CA LEU A 16 2.73 -12.68 2.56
C LEU A 16 3.81 -12.47 1.48
N VAL A 17 3.92 -13.39 0.52
CA VAL A 17 4.98 -13.40 -0.50
C VAL A 17 6.37 -13.34 0.17
N LEU A 18 6.53 -14.14 1.23
CA LEU A 18 7.75 -14.23 2.02
C LEU A 18 8.34 -15.63 1.93
N LYS A 19 9.66 -15.71 2.12
CA LYS A 19 10.33 -17.01 2.25
C LYS A 19 9.85 -17.70 3.53
N HIS A 20 9.77 -19.03 3.49
CA HIS A 20 9.27 -19.83 4.61
C HIS A 20 10.03 -19.54 5.92
N HIS A 21 11.36 -19.54 5.90
CA HIS A 21 12.17 -19.24 7.10
C HIS A 21 11.90 -17.84 7.66
N SER A 22 11.70 -16.83 6.80
CA SER A 22 11.38 -15.48 7.24
C SER A 22 10.03 -15.41 7.96
N VAL A 23 9.04 -16.20 7.52
CA VAL A 23 7.75 -16.31 8.20
C VAL A 23 7.86 -17.07 9.51
N VAL A 24 8.66 -18.13 9.57
CA VAL A 24 8.94 -18.84 10.82
C VAL A 24 9.52 -17.89 11.87
N GLU A 25 10.58 -17.16 11.51
CA GLU A 25 11.22 -16.18 12.40
C GLU A 25 10.26 -15.05 12.82
N LEU A 26 9.40 -14.60 11.90
CA LEU A 26 8.38 -13.61 12.22
C LEU A 26 7.40 -14.16 13.26
N ILE A 27 6.89 -15.38 13.06
CA ILE A 27 5.97 -16.01 14.01
C ILE A 27 6.66 -16.26 15.34
N ASP A 28 7.94 -16.67 15.37
CA ASP A 28 8.72 -16.85 16.61
C ASP A 28 8.76 -15.56 17.43
N ARG A 29 9.06 -14.44 16.77
CA ARG A 29 9.04 -13.13 17.43
C ARG A 29 7.64 -12.77 17.93
N MET A 30 6.61 -12.99 17.11
CA MET A 30 5.23 -12.69 17.50
C MET A 30 4.76 -13.55 18.68
N GLU A 31 5.16 -14.82 18.74
CA GLU A 31 4.85 -15.76 19.81
C GLU A 31 5.60 -15.38 21.10
N THR A 32 6.88 -15.04 20.99
CA THR A 32 7.70 -14.54 22.11
C THR A 32 7.08 -13.29 22.77
N HIS A 33 6.44 -12.43 21.98
CA HIS A 33 5.75 -11.24 22.48
C HIS A 33 4.28 -11.50 22.84
N GLY A 34 3.78 -12.74 22.78
CA GLY A 34 2.41 -13.08 23.15
C GLY A 34 1.34 -12.48 22.23
N TYR A 35 1.67 -12.28 20.94
CA TYR A 35 0.71 -11.81 19.93
C TYR A 35 0.03 -12.96 19.18
N VAL A 36 0.71 -14.09 19.05
CA VAL A 36 0.19 -15.30 18.40
C VAL A 36 0.49 -16.52 19.28
N ARG A 37 -0.17 -17.63 18.95
CA ARG A 37 0.17 -18.96 19.45
C ARG A 37 0.24 -19.95 18.30
N ARG A 38 1.08 -20.96 18.44
CA ARG A 38 1.08 -22.14 17.55
C ARG A 38 0.31 -23.31 18.16
N SER A 39 -0.38 -24.04 17.31
CA SER A 39 -1.03 -25.32 17.68
C SER A 39 -0.89 -26.31 16.53
N ARG A 40 -0.75 -27.60 16.86
CA ARG A 40 -0.82 -28.65 15.84
C ARG A 40 -2.25 -28.76 15.32
N SER A 41 -2.41 -28.91 14.01
CA SER A 41 -3.73 -29.18 13.44
C SER A 41 -4.24 -30.54 13.94
N ARG A 42 -5.57 -30.62 14.13
CA ARG A 42 -6.24 -31.86 14.56
C ARG A 42 -6.40 -32.84 13.40
N GLU A 43 -6.49 -32.32 12.18
CA GLU A 43 -6.72 -33.07 10.94
C GLU A 43 -5.41 -33.60 10.36
N ASP A 44 -4.34 -32.79 10.40
CA ASP A 44 -2.98 -33.20 10.07
C ASP A 44 -1.99 -32.73 11.14
N ARG A 45 -1.45 -33.67 11.92
CA ARG A 45 -0.49 -33.37 13.00
C ARG A 45 0.85 -32.84 12.49
N ARG A 46 1.15 -32.96 11.19
CA ARG A 46 2.36 -32.38 10.57
C ARG A 46 2.22 -30.88 10.32
N SER A 47 0.98 -30.38 10.31
CA SER A 47 0.68 -28.99 10.04
C SER A 47 0.61 -28.16 11.34
N VAL A 48 1.35 -27.05 11.35
CA VAL A 48 1.37 -26.08 12.46
C VAL A 48 0.48 -24.90 12.10
N LEU A 49 -0.56 -24.70 12.90
CA LEU A 49 -1.50 -23.59 12.81
C LEU A 49 -1.04 -22.42 13.67
N VAL A 50 -1.23 -21.22 13.15
CA VAL A 50 -0.93 -19.97 13.83
C VAL A 50 -2.24 -19.24 14.11
N SER A 51 -2.49 -18.86 15.35
CA SER A 51 -3.68 -18.10 15.76
C SER A 51 -3.30 -16.83 16.47
N LEU A 52 -4.01 -15.74 16.19
CA LEU A 52 -3.86 -14.49 16.94
C LEU A 52 -4.38 -14.67 18.37
N LEU A 53 -3.63 -14.09 19.31
CA LEU A 53 -4.09 -13.86 20.68
C LEU A 53 -4.81 -12.51 20.76
N PRO A 54 -5.67 -12.28 21.78
CA PRO A 54 -6.38 -11.01 21.92
C PRO A 54 -5.46 -9.78 21.92
N ARG A 55 -4.27 -9.89 22.52
CA ARG A 55 -3.26 -8.83 22.48
C ARG A 55 -2.76 -8.57 21.06
N GLY A 56 -2.48 -9.63 20.30
CA GLY A 56 -2.05 -9.54 18.91
C GLY A 56 -3.11 -8.90 18.02
N ALA A 57 -4.39 -9.24 18.22
CA ALA A 57 -5.50 -8.63 17.47
C ALA A 57 -5.58 -7.11 17.70
N LYS A 58 -5.42 -6.65 18.96
CA LYS A 58 -5.39 -5.21 19.28
C LYS A 58 -4.23 -4.48 18.61
N VAL A 59 -3.03 -5.05 18.68
CA VAL A 59 -1.85 -4.46 18.04
C VAL A 59 -2.00 -4.44 16.51
N LEU A 60 -2.54 -5.51 15.93
CA LEU A 60 -2.80 -5.58 14.50
C LEU A 60 -3.75 -4.48 14.03
N ASP A 61 -4.85 -4.25 14.75
CA ASP A 61 -5.79 -3.17 14.42
C ASP A 61 -5.12 -1.79 14.48
N GLN A 62 -4.36 -1.51 15.54
CA GLN A 62 -3.60 -0.25 15.66
C GLN A 62 -2.64 -0.03 14.47
N VAL A 63 -1.88 -1.06 14.10
CA VAL A 63 -0.96 -0.99 12.96
C VAL A 63 -1.72 -0.79 11.65
N ALA A 64 -2.84 -1.49 11.46
CA ALA A 64 -3.64 -1.38 10.25
C ALA A 64 -4.21 0.04 10.09
N GLN A 65 -4.79 0.60 11.15
CA GLN A 65 -5.33 1.96 11.13
C GLN A 65 -4.25 2.99 10.82
N HIS A 66 -3.08 2.87 11.44
CA HIS A 66 -1.95 3.76 11.17
C HIS A 66 -1.52 3.71 9.70
N ARG A 67 -1.32 2.50 9.15
CA ARG A 67 -0.90 2.31 7.76
C ARG A 67 -1.91 2.85 6.75
N VAL A 68 -3.20 2.62 6.98
CA VAL A 68 -4.26 3.16 6.12
C VAL A 68 -4.27 4.68 6.18
N GLY A 69 -4.04 5.27 7.35
CA GLY A 69 -3.87 6.72 7.51
C GLY A 69 -2.71 7.26 6.68
N GLU A 70 -1.52 6.65 6.80
CA GLU A 70 -0.33 7.03 6.04
C GLU A 70 -0.54 6.94 4.52
N LEU A 71 -1.17 5.85 4.05
CA LEU A 71 -1.49 5.66 2.64
C LEU A 71 -2.44 6.73 2.11
N ARG A 72 -3.47 7.09 2.87
CA ARG A 72 -4.41 8.16 2.50
C ARG A 72 -3.71 9.51 2.41
N ALA A 73 -2.89 9.86 3.39
CA ALA A 73 -2.15 11.11 3.41
C ALA A 73 -1.19 11.21 2.21
N SER A 74 -0.41 10.15 1.98
CA SER A 74 0.55 10.08 0.87
C SER A 74 -0.15 10.12 -0.49
N GLY A 75 -1.26 9.41 -0.64
CA GLY A 75 -2.09 9.42 -1.86
C GLY A 75 -2.66 10.80 -2.16
N ALA A 76 -3.17 11.51 -1.15
CA ALA A 76 -3.69 12.86 -1.31
C ALA A 76 -2.58 13.84 -1.74
N ALA A 77 -1.39 13.74 -1.13
CA ALA A 77 -0.25 14.56 -1.50
C ALA A 77 0.20 14.30 -2.95
N LEU A 78 0.29 13.04 -3.35
CA LEU A 78 0.66 12.64 -4.70
C LEU A 78 -0.38 13.13 -5.73
N ALA A 79 -1.67 12.96 -5.46
CA ALA A 79 -2.74 13.44 -6.32
C ALA A 79 -2.70 14.97 -6.50
N LYS A 80 -2.45 15.71 -5.41
CA LYS A 80 -2.30 17.18 -5.46
C LYS A 80 -1.09 17.59 -6.30
N ALA A 81 0.04 16.89 -6.17
CA ALA A 81 1.25 17.17 -6.96
C ALA A 81 1.00 16.93 -8.46
N ILE A 82 0.36 15.81 -8.83
CA ILE A 82 0.00 15.52 -10.23
C ILE A 82 -0.98 16.57 -10.76
N ALA A 83 -2.01 16.94 -9.98
CA ALA A 83 -2.98 17.96 -10.39
C ALA A 83 -2.33 19.34 -10.63
N ALA A 84 -1.34 19.71 -9.80
CA ALA A 84 -0.59 20.96 -9.98
C ALA A 84 0.23 20.96 -11.27
N LEU A 85 0.91 19.84 -11.58
CA LEU A 85 1.69 19.70 -12.81
C LEU A 85 0.81 19.79 -14.06
N LEU A 86 -0.36 19.13 -14.05
CA LEU A 86 -1.32 19.22 -15.15
C LEU A 86 -1.84 20.64 -15.36
N LYS A 87 -2.22 21.36 -14.28
CA LYS A 87 -2.65 22.77 -14.35
C LYS A 87 -1.58 23.68 -14.94
N ASN A 88 -0.34 23.52 -14.52
CA ASN A 88 0.78 24.33 -15.00
C ASN A 88 1.06 24.10 -16.48
N ASN A 89 0.93 22.86 -16.96
CA ASN A 89 1.18 22.54 -18.37
C ASN A 89 0.13 23.19 -19.31
N HIS A 90 -1.13 23.28 -18.87
CA HIS A 90 -2.18 24.00 -19.59
C HIS A 90 -1.94 25.52 -19.62
N ALA A 91 -1.45 26.10 -18.53
CA ALA A 91 -1.12 27.54 -18.47
C ALA A 91 0.04 27.90 -19.43
N LEU A 92 1.03 27.02 -19.57
CA LEU A 92 2.15 27.18 -20.51
C LEU A 92 1.69 27.09 -21.98
N HIS A 93 0.77 26.16 -22.29
CA HIS A 93 0.19 26.03 -23.64
C HIS A 93 -0.69 27.23 -24.02
N GLY A 94 -1.54 27.72 -23.11
CA GLY A 94 -2.38 28.90 -23.34
C GLY A 94 -1.57 30.17 -23.61
N ARG A 95 -0.46 30.36 -22.88
CA ARG A 95 0.47 31.49 -23.12
C ARG A 95 1.16 31.39 -24.48
N LYS A 96 1.65 30.22 -24.89
CA LYS A 96 2.27 30.04 -26.22
C LYS A 96 1.31 30.37 -27.36
N ILE A 97 0.04 29.94 -27.29
CA ILE A 97 -0.96 30.19 -28.34
C ILE A 97 -1.29 31.69 -28.44
N SER A 98 -1.42 32.39 -27.30
CA SER A 98 -1.66 33.85 -27.29
C SER A 98 -0.48 34.65 -27.88
N MET A 99 0.76 34.23 -27.61
CA MET A 99 1.98 34.89 -28.08
C MET A 99 2.20 34.71 -29.59
N VAL A 100 1.87 33.53 -30.14
CA VAL A 100 1.93 33.25 -31.59
C VAL A 100 0.86 34.05 -32.34
N ARG A 101 -0.35 34.21 -31.79
CA ARG A 101 -1.41 35.04 -32.39
C ARG A 101 -1.06 36.53 -32.41
N SER A 102 -0.47 37.05 -31.33
CA SER A 102 -0.05 38.46 -31.26
C SER A 102 1.02 38.82 -32.30
N ARG A 103 2.01 37.93 -32.53
CA ARG A 103 3.03 38.12 -33.58
C ARG A 103 2.45 38.12 -35.00
N LYS A 104 1.44 37.28 -35.28
CA LYS A 104 0.78 37.23 -36.60
C LYS A 104 -0.07 38.48 -36.89
N GLY A 105 -0.60 39.14 -35.85
CA GLY A 105 -1.38 40.39 -35.98
C GLY A 105 -0.53 41.62 -36.33
N LEU A 106 0.72 41.71 -35.84
CA LEU A 106 1.62 42.82 -36.18
C LEU A 106 2.15 42.77 -37.62
N ALA A 107 2.28 41.58 -38.21
CA ALA A 107 2.78 41.42 -39.58
C ALA A 107 1.76 41.82 -40.66
N LYS A 108 0.46 41.91 -40.34
CA LYS A 108 -0.61 42.21 -41.31
C LYS A 108 -0.96 43.71 -41.44
N ARG A 109 -0.34 44.59 -40.64
CA ARG A 109 -0.60 46.04 -40.63
C ARG A 109 0.41 46.90 -41.39
N ARG A 110 1.35 46.29 -42.13
CA ARG A 110 2.39 46.98 -42.92
C ARG A 110 2.26 46.69 -44.42
N GLY A 111 1.04 46.56 -44.93
CA GLY A 111 0.72 46.48 -46.36
C GLY A 111 -0.09 47.70 -46.76
#